data_AF-A0A257DBS5-F1
#
_entry.id   AF-A0A257DBS5-F1
#
_cell.length_a   1.000
_cell.length_b   1.000
_cell.length_c   1.000
_cell.angle_alpha   90.00
_cell.angle_beta   90.00
_cell.angle_gamma   90.00
#
_symmetry.space_group_name_H-M   'P 1'
#
loop_
_entity.id
_entity.type
_entity.pdbx_description
1 polymer ?
#
loop_
_entity_poly.entity_id
_entity_poly.type
_entity_poly.pdbx_seq_one_letter_code
_entity_poly.pdbx_strand_id
1 'polypeptide(L)'
;MPSRTTHPDTPTVSHFAVLGGVLAFGALTGLAQYLSKTSASQAGSAVQLATDAAVVFGVGWSWFQISIGSAQSRAIGRWVVAIGAMLLFGAVQFRDQFLASAFIDDEWLLDMPMWAAVSALVGAAISSRRRRPWTWRLWLFGSGIQSGFVILHLCWSRLAFPPALSATAFAALGEWSELLSIASYVVALVVLGTIAPPSSAHRIALPLALGTEARRIYQQARLFRSARYPPTRLAFLPGLRSLLLAAVCLWLVATVGPLVRRSSAKSLRAQLGDLLVLTFRDDFDPLAYYLQELYRVGGRDEAAFYLTRHETKNGLLSVLNRMRPQPAVATEMMDKQVFAVRCQQEGLAAVPTLLISEHAKLSMLAPRDALDCDLFCKPIRGRGARGTLMFQRIAPERYRSADGAEIDLDALLERLRVIGTTAPLIVQPRLVNHPEIADLADQSLVALRVLTCLDSEGRPVATHGLLRMLGKLEPRWQRQDEYACPIEMDSGQLGLIVSDRLGQCSVRHTHHPLTGQQVSGRVLSSWPRIKELAVSAHRAFPHRVLVGWDIALTPEGPVLLEGNNSPDVMFPQRAYGEGFGRGPLAPLLARHLAMLARQHGV
;
A
#
# COMPACT_ATOMS: atom_id res chain seq x y z
N MET A 1 -11.13 -20.67 31.89
CA MET A 1 -12.05 -20.00 30.94
C MET A 1 -11.95 -18.50 31.16
N PRO A 2 -11.43 -17.73 30.20
CA PRO A 2 -11.74 -16.31 30.08
C PRO A 2 -12.35 -15.98 28.71
N SER A 3 -13.36 -15.12 28.75
CA SER A 3 -14.22 -14.67 27.66
C SER A 3 -13.45 -13.96 26.54
N ARG A 4 -13.54 -14.51 25.32
CA ARG A 4 -13.26 -13.84 24.06
C ARG A 4 -14.23 -12.66 23.90
N THR A 5 -13.76 -11.43 24.11
CA THR A 5 -14.43 -10.26 23.57
C THR A 5 -14.10 -10.17 22.09
N THR A 6 -14.99 -10.72 21.27
CA THR A 6 -15.03 -10.55 19.82
C THR A 6 -15.26 -9.06 19.51
N HIS A 7 -14.27 -8.38 18.95
CA HIS A 7 -14.56 -7.20 18.15
C HIS A 7 -15.41 -7.64 16.96
N PRO A 8 -16.54 -6.98 16.64
CA PRO A 8 -17.32 -7.35 15.48
C PRO A 8 -16.50 -7.07 14.22
N ASP A 9 -16.14 -8.13 13.51
CA ASP A 9 -15.69 -8.06 12.13
C ASP A 9 -16.72 -7.22 11.36
N THR A 10 -16.29 -6.09 10.79
CA THR A 10 -17.13 -5.36 9.83
C THR A 10 -17.45 -6.33 8.69
N PRO A 11 -18.73 -6.68 8.46
CA PRO A 11 -19.07 -7.68 7.46
C PRO A 11 -18.69 -7.16 6.08
N THR A 12 -17.70 -7.79 5.45
CA THR A 12 -17.48 -7.64 4.02
C THR A 12 -18.66 -8.29 3.32
N VAL A 13 -19.56 -7.47 2.77
CA VAL A 13 -20.72 -7.98 2.03
C VAL A 13 -20.19 -8.73 0.81
N SER A 14 -20.22 -10.07 0.84
CA SER A 14 -19.78 -10.89 -0.28
C SER A 14 -20.65 -10.59 -1.50
N HIS A 15 -20.08 -10.64 -2.71
CA HIS A 15 -20.87 -10.48 -3.93
C HIS A 15 -22.06 -11.46 -4.01
N PHE A 16 -21.93 -12.63 -3.36
CA PHE A 16 -23.01 -13.61 -3.21
C PHE A 16 -24.15 -13.14 -2.31
N ALA A 17 -23.86 -12.38 -1.24
CA ALA A 17 -24.88 -11.80 -0.38
C ALA A 17 -25.68 -10.71 -1.11
N VAL A 18 -25.01 -9.87 -1.91
CA VAL A 18 -25.69 -8.87 -2.76
C VAL A 18 -26.59 -9.57 -3.79
N LEU A 19 -26.06 -10.59 -4.50
CA LEU A 19 -26.83 -11.34 -5.49
C LEU A 19 -28.03 -12.08 -4.84
N GLY A 20 -27.84 -12.68 -3.66
CA GLY A 20 -28.91 -13.33 -2.90
C GLY A 20 -30.01 -12.36 -2.49
N GLY A 21 -29.66 -11.15 -2.05
CA GLY A 21 -30.64 -10.10 -1.72
C GLY A 21 -31.46 -9.66 -2.92
N VAL A 22 -30.85 -9.56 -4.10
CA VAL A 22 -31.54 -9.20 -5.36
C VAL A 22 -32.52 -10.29 -5.80
N LEU A 23 -32.09 -11.55 -5.72
CA LEU A 23 -32.94 -12.69 -6.05
C LEU A 23 -34.14 -12.78 -5.08
N ALA A 24 -33.91 -12.55 -3.78
CA ALA A 24 -34.97 -12.51 -2.78
C ALA A 24 -35.96 -11.36 -3.03
N PHE A 25 -35.46 -10.17 -3.36
CA PHE A 25 -36.29 -9.01 -3.70
C PHE A 25 -37.17 -9.31 -4.92
N GLY A 26 -36.59 -9.84 -6.01
CA GLY A 26 -37.36 -10.21 -7.21
C GLY A 26 -38.41 -11.29 -6.94
N ALA A 27 -38.07 -12.33 -6.15
CA ALA A 27 -39.00 -13.39 -5.79
C ALA A 27 -40.17 -12.87 -4.94
N LEU A 28 -39.91 -11.98 -3.98
CA LEU A 28 -40.93 -11.36 -3.13
C LEU A 28 -41.85 -10.46 -3.93
N THR A 29 -41.31 -9.64 -4.84
CA THR A 29 -42.11 -8.79 -5.74
C THR A 29 -42.99 -9.64 -6.66
N GLY A 30 -42.45 -10.73 -7.23
CA GLY A 30 -43.22 -11.66 -8.05
C GLY A 30 -44.35 -12.35 -7.28
N LEU A 31 -44.08 -12.78 -6.04
CA LEU A 31 -45.10 -13.37 -5.17
C LEU A 31 -46.18 -12.36 -4.78
N ALA A 32 -45.80 -11.13 -4.40
CA ALA A 32 -46.74 -10.07 -4.07
C ALA A 32 -47.61 -9.68 -5.27
N GLN A 33 -47.02 -9.59 -6.47
CA GLN A 33 -47.77 -9.32 -7.70
C GLN A 33 -48.75 -10.46 -8.01
N TYR A 34 -48.32 -11.71 -7.88
CA TYR A 34 -49.19 -12.87 -8.07
C TYR A 34 -50.37 -12.88 -7.09
N LEU A 35 -50.12 -12.61 -5.81
CA LEU A 35 -51.14 -12.59 -4.76
C LEU A 35 -52.12 -11.42 -4.89
N SER A 36 -51.66 -10.27 -5.39
CA SER A 36 -52.49 -9.08 -5.57
C SER A 36 -53.61 -9.25 -6.60
N LYS A 37 -53.46 -10.19 -7.55
CA LYS A 37 -54.37 -10.40 -8.69
C LYS A 37 -54.63 -9.13 -9.54
N THR A 38 -53.81 -8.10 -9.38
CA THR A 38 -53.85 -6.87 -10.19
C THR A 38 -52.84 -6.98 -11.34
N SER A 39 -53.01 -6.13 -12.37
CA SER A 39 -51.98 -5.98 -13.41
C SER A 39 -50.77 -5.26 -12.84
N ALA A 40 -49.57 -5.59 -13.29
CA ALA A 40 -48.37 -4.83 -12.93
C ALA A 40 -48.47 -3.36 -13.38
N SER A 41 -49.22 -3.09 -14.45
CA SER A 41 -49.49 -1.76 -15.00
C SER A 41 -50.54 -0.94 -14.22
N GLN A 42 -51.10 -1.46 -13.13
CA GLN A 42 -52.04 -0.71 -12.30
C GLN A 42 -51.30 0.12 -11.26
N ALA A 43 -51.80 1.33 -11.01
CA ALA A 43 -51.29 2.19 -9.96
C ALA A 43 -51.31 1.48 -8.59
N GLY A 44 -50.18 1.49 -7.88
CA GLY A 44 -50.01 0.80 -6.60
C GLY A 44 -49.79 -0.70 -6.70
N SER A 45 -49.46 -1.23 -7.89
CA SER A 45 -49.05 -2.62 -8.05
C SER A 45 -47.80 -2.94 -7.22
N ALA A 46 -47.59 -4.23 -6.92
CA ALA A 46 -46.39 -4.65 -6.21
C ALA A 46 -45.11 -4.35 -7.01
N VAL A 47 -45.19 -4.39 -8.35
CA VAL A 47 -44.09 -4.02 -9.24
C VAL A 47 -43.77 -2.53 -9.11
N GLN A 48 -44.77 -1.65 -9.20
CA GLN A 48 -44.55 -0.21 -9.07
C GLN A 48 -43.97 0.17 -7.71
N LEU A 49 -44.54 -0.37 -6.62
CA LEU A 49 -44.02 -0.14 -5.26
C LEU A 49 -42.58 -0.65 -5.08
N ALA A 50 -42.24 -1.78 -5.72
CA ALA A 50 -40.88 -2.29 -5.71
C ALA A 50 -39.92 -1.38 -6.50
N THR A 51 -40.38 -0.82 -7.62
CA THR A 51 -39.60 0.12 -8.42
C THR A 51 -39.32 1.41 -7.63
N ASP A 52 -40.34 1.99 -6.99
CA ASP A 52 -40.20 3.17 -6.13
C ASP A 52 -39.21 2.90 -4.98
N ALA A 53 -39.35 1.75 -4.32
CA ALA A 53 -38.45 1.34 -3.24
C ALA A 53 -37.01 1.19 -3.72
N ALA A 54 -36.79 0.66 -4.93
CA ALA A 54 -35.46 0.54 -5.52
C ALA A 54 -34.83 1.91 -5.82
N VAL A 55 -35.61 2.87 -6.33
CA VAL A 55 -35.17 4.26 -6.56
C VAL A 55 -34.79 4.93 -5.24
N VAL A 56 -35.67 4.87 -4.23
CA VAL A 56 -35.42 5.44 -2.90
C VAL A 56 -34.16 4.82 -2.27
N PHE A 57 -34.01 3.50 -2.39
CA PHE A 57 -32.82 2.81 -1.91
C PHE A 57 -31.56 3.26 -2.66
N GLY A 58 -31.62 3.42 -3.99
CA GLY A 58 -30.51 3.93 -4.80
C GLY A 58 -30.07 5.33 -4.39
N VAL A 59 -31.03 6.24 -4.13
CA VAL A 59 -30.77 7.58 -3.59
C VAL A 59 -30.15 7.50 -2.20
N GLY A 60 -30.79 6.74 -1.28
CA GLY A 60 -30.33 6.58 0.10
C GLY A 60 -28.94 5.97 0.20
N TRP A 61 -28.64 4.97 -0.63
CA TRP A 61 -27.33 4.35 -0.72
C TRP A 61 -26.29 5.33 -1.27
N SER A 62 -26.59 6.05 -2.35
CA SER A 62 -25.66 7.05 -2.91
C SER A 62 -25.39 8.19 -1.94
N TRP A 63 -26.42 8.64 -1.20
CA TRP A 63 -26.29 9.61 -0.12
C TRP A 63 -25.45 9.08 1.04
N PHE A 64 -25.71 7.84 1.46
CA PHE A 64 -24.93 7.16 2.48
C PHE A 64 -23.44 7.12 2.08
N GLN A 65 -23.14 6.78 0.82
CA GLN A 65 -21.78 6.78 0.27
C GLN A 65 -21.13 8.17 0.25
N ILE A 66 -21.89 9.24 0.02
CA ILE A 66 -21.40 10.63 0.20
C ILE A 66 -21.12 10.93 1.67
N SER A 67 -21.99 10.49 2.58
CA SER A 67 -21.89 10.78 4.01
C SER A 67 -20.71 10.06 4.69
N ILE A 68 -20.32 8.88 4.19
CA ILE A 68 -19.17 8.12 4.71
C ILE A 68 -17.88 8.35 3.90
N GLY A 69 -17.97 8.91 2.69
CA GLY A 69 -16.83 9.12 1.78
C GLY A 69 -16.05 10.40 2.08
N SER A 70 -14.75 10.29 2.40
CA SER A 70 -13.89 11.44 2.68
C SER A 70 -13.62 12.31 1.43
N ALA A 71 -14.02 13.59 1.47
CA ALA A 71 -13.41 14.79 0.89
C ALA A 71 -12.63 14.74 -0.45
N GLN A 72 -12.94 13.84 -1.39
CA GLN A 72 -12.47 13.93 -2.78
C GLN A 72 -13.62 14.41 -3.67
N SER A 73 -13.49 15.61 -4.24
CA SER A 73 -14.54 16.24 -5.06
C SER A 73 -15.02 15.37 -6.23
N ARG A 74 -14.15 14.50 -6.79
CA ARG A 74 -14.51 13.55 -7.85
C ARG A 74 -15.23 12.29 -7.35
N ALA A 75 -15.04 11.91 -6.09
CA ALA A 75 -15.82 10.84 -5.46
C ALA A 75 -17.20 11.32 -5.06
N ILE A 76 -17.30 12.56 -4.58
CA ILE A 76 -18.59 13.21 -4.32
C ILE A 76 -19.34 13.41 -5.63
N GLY A 77 -18.68 13.95 -6.67
CA GLY A 77 -19.29 14.20 -7.97
C GLY A 77 -19.94 12.95 -8.59
N ARG A 78 -19.34 11.76 -8.46
CA ARG A 78 -19.92 10.53 -9.02
C ARG A 78 -21.21 10.10 -8.31
N TRP A 79 -21.26 10.26 -6.98
CA TRP A 79 -22.44 9.90 -6.20
C TRP A 79 -23.53 10.96 -6.32
N VAL A 80 -23.16 12.23 -6.53
CA VAL A 80 -24.09 13.29 -6.93
C VAL A 80 -24.71 12.97 -8.29
N VAL A 81 -23.91 12.51 -9.26
CA VAL A 81 -24.41 12.04 -10.55
C VAL A 81 -25.33 10.82 -10.39
N ALA A 82 -25.01 9.88 -9.51
CA ALA A 82 -25.87 8.73 -9.20
C ALA A 82 -27.20 9.16 -8.56
N ILE A 83 -27.19 10.12 -7.62
CA ILE A 83 -28.41 10.70 -7.05
C ILE A 83 -29.24 11.37 -8.16
N GLY A 84 -28.61 12.18 -9.01
CA GLY A 84 -29.29 12.80 -10.15
C GLY A 84 -29.92 11.78 -11.09
N ALA A 85 -29.23 10.67 -11.36
CA ALA A 85 -29.77 9.57 -12.15
C ALA A 85 -31.00 8.90 -11.49
N MET A 86 -30.94 8.62 -10.18
CA MET A 86 -32.06 8.00 -9.46
C MET A 86 -33.25 8.95 -9.30
N LEU A 87 -33.03 10.24 -9.04
CA LEU A 87 -34.10 11.24 -8.99
C LEU A 87 -34.75 11.43 -10.36
N LEU A 88 -33.98 11.35 -11.44
CA LEU A 88 -34.51 11.37 -12.79
C LEU A 88 -35.37 10.14 -13.08
N PHE A 89 -35.02 8.94 -12.58
CA PHE A 89 -35.92 7.78 -12.63
C PHE A 89 -37.23 8.02 -11.87
N GLY A 90 -37.15 8.55 -10.65
CA GLY A 90 -38.36 8.89 -9.88
C GLY A 90 -39.24 9.90 -10.63
N ALA A 91 -38.63 10.90 -11.28
CA ALA A 91 -39.37 11.88 -12.08
C ALA A 91 -40.09 11.25 -13.30
N VAL A 92 -39.49 10.23 -13.93
CA VAL A 92 -40.15 9.46 -15.01
C VAL A 92 -41.39 8.74 -14.49
N GLN A 93 -41.40 8.28 -13.24
CA GLN A 93 -42.54 7.57 -12.64
C GLN A 93 -43.71 8.50 -12.26
N PHE A 94 -43.42 9.74 -11.86
CA PHE A 94 -44.44 10.76 -11.56
C PHE A 94 -44.91 11.53 -12.81
N ARG A 95 -44.44 11.15 -14.00
CA ARG A 95 -44.73 11.82 -15.27
C ARG A 95 -46.22 11.92 -15.57
N ASP A 96 -47.00 10.86 -15.32
CA ASP A 96 -48.43 10.83 -15.63
C ASP A 96 -49.23 11.85 -14.80
N GLN A 97 -48.70 12.26 -13.63
CA GLN A 97 -49.28 13.35 -12.82
C GLN A 97 -48.88 14.74 -13.34
N PHE A 98 -47.72 14.86 -14.00
CA PHE A 98 -47.23 16.11 -14.59
C PHE A 98 -47.83 16.40 -15.97
N LEU A 99 -47.94 15.39 -16.84
CA LEU A 99 -48.50 15.53 -18.20
C LEU A 99 -50.01 15.81 -18.20
N ALA A 100 -50.74 15.46 -17.14
CA ALA A 100 -52.12 15.89 -16.93
C ALA A 100 -52.28 17.44 -16.89
N SER A 101 -51.19 18.20 -16.79
CA SER A 101 -51.17 19.67 -16.77
C SER A 101 -50.52 20.35 -18.00
N ALA A 102 -50.00 19.59 -18.97
CA ALA A 102 -49.24 20.15 -20.11
C ALA A 102 -49.62 19.50 -21.46
N PHE A 103 -49.96 20.34 -22.44
CA PHE A 103 -50.31 20.03 -23.84
C PHE A 103 -49.17 19.35 -24.65
N ILE A 104 -48.80 18.11 -24.35
CA ILE A 104 -47.88 17.30 -25.17
C ILE A 104 -48.53 15.93 -25.43
N ASP A 105 -49.08 15.75 -26.63
CA ASP A 105 -49.84 14.55 -27.03
C ASP A 105 -48.96 13.34 -27.46
N ASP A 106 -47.63 13.47 -27.45
CA ASP A 106 -46.69 12.42 -27.88
C ASP A 106 -45.75 11.99 -26.73
N GLU A 107 -46.20 11.01 -25.93
CA GLU A 107 -45.53 10.47 -24.72
C GLU A 107 -44.07 10.02 -24.97
N TRP A 108 -43.76 9.50 -26.16
CA TRP A 108 -42.46 8.88 -26.48
C TRP A 108 -41.31 9.87 -26.72
N LEU A 109 -41.63 11.11 -27.10
CA LEU A 109 -40.64 12.16 -27.42
C LEU A 109 -39.89 12.65 -26.17
N LEU A 110 -40.49 12.48 -25.00
CA LEU A 110 -39.92 12.85 -23.70
C LEU A 110 -39.23 11.65 -23.02
N ASP A 111 -39.79 10.46 -23.16
CA ASP A 111 -39.33 9.26 -22.46
C ASP A 111 -37.95 8.79 -22.93
N MET A 112 -37.74 8.66 -24.25
CA MET A 112 -36.46 8.14 -24.75
C MET A 112 -35.25 8.99 -24.37
N PRO A 113 -35.29 10.33 -24.51
CA PRO A 113 -34.18 11.18 -24.06
C PRO A 113 -33.92 11.07 -22.56
N MET A 114 -34.98 10.99 -21.73
CA MET A 114 -34.84 10.85 -20.29
C MET A 114 -34.20 9.51 -19.92
N TRP A 115 -34.72 8.41 -20.47
CA TRP A 115 -34.20 7.06 -20.27
C TRP A 115 -32.73 6.91 -20.72
N ALA A 116 -32.38 7.49 -21.87
CA ALA A 116 -31.00 7.53 -22.36
C ALA A 116 -30.09 8.38 -21.45
N ALA A 117 -30.59 9.52 -20.97
CA ALA A 117 -29.87 10.37 -20.02
C ALA A 117 -29.62 9.62 -18.70
N VAL A 118 -30.60 8.89 -18.17
CA VAL A 118 -30.37 8.13 -16.93
C VAL A 118 -29.33 7.04 -17.11
N SER A 119 -29.43 6.22 -18.17
CA SER A 119 -28.44 5.18 -18.44
C SER A 119 -27.03 5.78 -18.62
N ALA A 120 -26.92 6.93 -19.29
CA ALA A 120 -25.64 7.64 -19.44
C ALA A 120 -25.11 8.18 -18.10
N LEU A 121 -25.95 8.73 -17.24
CA LEU A 121 -25.56 9.23 -15.92
C LEU A 121 -25.12 8.09 -15.00
N VAL A 122 -25.83 6.96 -14.97
CA VAL A 122 -25.41 5.76 -14.23
C VAL A 122 -24.09 5.24 -14.80
N GLY A 123 -23.97 5.16 -16.12
CA GLY A 123 -22.74 4.77 -16.83
C GLY A 123 -21.55 5.66 -16.46
N ALA A 124 -21.77 6.97 -16.38
CA ALA A 124 -20.76 7.94 -15.95
C ALA A 124 -20.38 7.72 -14.46
N ALA A 125 -21.37 7.52 -13.58
CA ALA A 125 -21.14 7.28 -12.15
C ALA A 125 -20.31 6.02 -11.86
N ILE A 126 -20.51 4.95 -12.66
CA ILE A 126 -19.78 3.68 -12.50
C ILE A 126 -18.48 3.61 -13.31
N SER A 127 -18.28 4.51 -14.29
CA SER A 127 -17.07 4.55 -15.11
C SER A 127 -15.86 4.96 -14.26
N SER A 128 -14.94 4.02 -14.01
CA SER A 128 -13.75 4.26 -13.19
C SER A 128 -12.47 3.78 -13.90
N ARG A 129 -11.33 4.46 -13.66
CA ARG A 129 -10.01 4.07 -14.21
C ARG A 129 -9.57 2.67 -13.78
N ARG A 130 -10.07 2.17 -12.65
CA ARG A 130 -9.97 0.75 -12.28
C ARG A 130 -11.16 0.04 -12.93
N ARG A 131 -10.99 -0.50 -14.14
CA ARG A 131 -12.05 -1.26 -14.82
C ARG A 131 -12.52 -2.39 -13.91
N ARG A 132 -13.73 -2.27 -13.36
CA ARG A 132 -14.40 -3.32 -12.60
C ARG A 132 -15.37 -4.03 -13.55
N PRO A 133 -15.09 -5.28 -13.98
CA PRO A 133 -15.85 -5.93 -15.05
C PRO A 133 -17.32 -6.22 -14.65
N TRP A 134 -17.62 -6.42 -13.37
CA TRP A 134 -18.97 -6.77 -12.90
C TRP A 134 -19.96 -5.61 -12.88
N THR A 135 -19.57 -4.43 -12.38
CA THR A 135 -20.46 -3.24 -12.37
C THR A 135 -20.79 -2.78 -13.78
N TRP A 136 -19.82 -2.87 -14.70
CA TRP A 136 -20.04 -2.58 -16.11
C TRP A 136 -20.98 -3.57 -16.80
N ARG A 137 -20.87 -4.88 -16.48
CA ARG A 137 -21.79 -5.91 -16.98
C ARG A 137 -23.22 -5.70 -16.50
N LEU A 138 -23.41 -5.31 -15.24
CA LEU A 138 -24.74 -5.01 -14.68
C LEU A 138 -25.37 -3.79 -15.36
N TRP A 139 -24.58 -2.75 -15.62
CA TRP A 139 -25.06 -1.59 -16.37
C TRP A 139 -25.39 -1.92 -17.82
N LEU A 140 -24.56 -2.71 -18.51
CA LEU A 140 -24.86 -3.20 -19.86
C LEU A 140 -26.16 -4.01 -19.89
N PHE A 141 -26.38 -4.85 -18.87
CA PHE A 141 -27.61 -5.63 -18.74
C PHE A 141 -28.84 -4.73 -18.56
N GLY A 142 -28.81 -3.80 -17.60
CA GLY A 142 -29.91 -2.85 -17.37
C GLY A 142 -30.20 -1.96 -18.57
N SER A 143 -29.16 -1.41 -19.19
CA SER A 143 -29.28 -0.59 -20.40
C SER A 143 -29.79 -1.40 -21.58
N GLY A 144 -29.42 -2.68 -21.68
CA GLY A 144 -29.88 -3.59 -22.72
C GLY A 144 -31.36 -3.91 -22.60
N ILE A 145 -31.86 -4.23 -21.40
CA ILE A 145 -33.29 -4.46 -21.13
C ILE A 145 -34.10 -3.23 -21.51
N GLN A 146 -33.67 -2.06 -21.03
CA GLN A 146 -34.36 -0.80 -21.25
C GLN A 146 -34.41 -0.43 -22.73
N SER A 147 -33.27 -0.51 -23.44
CA SER A 147 -33.22 -0.22 -24.87
C SER A 147 -34.05 -1.22 -25.68
N GLY A 148 -34.04 -2.49 -25.27
CA GLY A 148 -34.83 -3.55 -25.89
C GLY A 148 -36.33 -3.31 -25.77
N PHE A 149 -36.81 -2.93 -24.58
CA PHE A 149 -38.22 -2.60 -24.37
C PHE A 149 -38.63 -1.35 -25.15
N VAL A 150 -37.80 -0.31 -25.16
CA VAL A 150 -38.05 0.92 -25.91
C VAL A 150 -38.19 0.66 -27.42
N ILE A 151 -37.31 -0.17 -28.00
CA ILE A 151 -37.41 -0.59 -29.40
C ILE A 151 -38.69 -1.40 -29.63
N LEU A 152 -39.01 -2.32 -28.71
CA LEU A 152 -40.22 -3.12 -28.78
C LEU A 152 -41.49 -2.25 -28.73
N HIS A 153 -41.52 -1.22 -27.88
CA HIS A 153 -42.61 -0.24 -27.77
C HIS A 153 -42.78 0.59 -29.05
N LEU A 154 -41.67 1.01 -29.68
CA LEU A 154 -41.73 1.66 -31.00
C LEU A 154 -42.30 0.73 -32.08
N CYS A 155 -41.84 -0.52 -32.13
CA CYS A 155 -42.34 -1.50 -33.08
C CYS A 155 -43.83 -1.78 -32.87
N TRP A 156 -44.26 -1.89 -31.62
CA TRP A 156 -45.65 -2.08 -31.24
C TRP A 156 -46.55 -0.92 -31.67
N SER A 157 -46.12 0.31 -31.40
CA SER A 157 -46.91 1.53 -31.68
C SER A 157 -46.93 1.95 -33.15
N ARG A 158 -45.88 1.66 -33.93
CA ARG A 158 -45.72 2.18 -35.31
C ARG A 158 -45.77 1.13 -36.41
N LEU A 159 -45.37 -0.11 -36.15
CA LEU A 159 -45.19 -1.13 -37.19
C LEU A 159 -46.34 -2.13 -37.30
N ALA A 160 -47.44 -1.92 -36.57
CA ALA A 160 -48.67 -2.73 -36.65
C ALA A 160 -48.40 -4.25 -36.62
N PHE A 161 -47.47 -4.69 -35.75
CA PHE A 161 -47.26 -6.12 -35.52
C PHE A 161 -48.57 -6.74 -34.97
N PRO A 162 -49.00 -7.92 -35.45
CA PRO A 162 -50.16 -8.58 -34.88
C PRO A 162 -49.89 -8.85 -33.39
N PRO A 163 -50.81 -8.50 -32.48
CA PRO A 163 -50.53 -8.52 -31.05
C PRO A 163 -50.46 -9.96 -30.54
N ALA A 164 -49.25 -10.48 -30.32
CA ALA A 164 -49.06 -11.73 -29.57
C ALA A 164 -49.40 -11.56 -28.07
N LEU A 165 -49.54 -10.32 -27.59
CA LEU A 165 -49.80 -9.93 -26.21
C LEU A 165 -51.02 -9.01 -26.13
N SER A 166 -51.81 -9.04 -25.05
CA SER A 166 -52.83 -8.00 -24.82
C SER A 166 -52.16 -6.66 -24.50
N ALA A 167 -52.86 -5.54 -24.71
CA ALA A 167 -52.37 -4.21 -24.31
C ALA A 167 -52.00 -4.16 -22.81
N THR A 168 -52.76 -4.85 -21.97
CA THR A 168 -52.48 -4.99 -20.53
C THR A 168 -51.22 -5.80 -20.25
N ALA A 169 -50.98 -6.89 -20.98
CA ALA A 169 -49.76 -7.69 -20.86
C ALA A 169 -48.53 -6.93 -21.37
N PHE A 170 -48.70 -6.10 -22.40
CA PHE A 170 -47.65 -5.25 -22.93
C PHE A 170 -47.26 -4.13 -21.97
N ALA A 171 -48.25 -3.46 -21.36
CA ALA A 171 -48.01 -2.48 -20.31
C ALA A 171 -47.33 -3.11 -19.09
N ALA A 172 -47.77 -4.30 -18.67
CA ALA A 172 -47.14 -5.04 -17.58
C ALA A 172 -45.67 -5.41 -17.90
N LEU A 173 -45.35 -5.76 -19.15
CA LEU A 173 -43.98 -6.01 -19.59
C LEU A 173 -43.10 -4.77 -19.46
N GLY A 174 -43.65 -3.57 -19.69
CA GLY A 174 -42.96 -2.30 -19.48
C GLY A 174 -42.53 -2.12 -18.03
N GLU A 175 -43.49 -2.24 -17.10
CA GLU A 175 -43.25 -2.13 -15.65
C GLU A 175 -42.17 -3.10 -15.15
N TRP A 176 -42.21 -4.35 -15.61
CA TRP A 176 -41.21 -5.35 -15.25
C TRP A 176 -39.83 -5.04 -15.85
N SER A 177 -39.79 -4.54 -17.09
CA SER A 177 -38.53 -4.15 -17.73
C SER A 177 -37.87 -2.99 -16.99
N GLU A 178 -38.66 -2.02 -16.54
CA GLU A 178 -38.23 -0.88 -15.76
C GLU A 178 -37.67 -1.32 -14.40
N LEU A 179 -38.41 -2.14 -13.66
CA LEU A 179 -37.95 -2.69 -12.38
C LEU A 179 -36.61 -3.42 -12.51
N LEU A 180 -36.46 -4.27 -13.54
CA LEU A 180 -35.23 -5.03 -13.77
C LEU A 180 -34.05 -4.11 -14.13
N SER A 181 -34.28 -3.09 -14.95
CA SER A 181 -33.27 -2.09 -15.28
C SER A 181 -32.84 -1.31 -14.04
N ILE A 182 -33.77 -0.74 -13.28
CA ILE A 182 -33.47 0.02 -12.06
C ILE A 182 -32.77 -0.87 -11.01
N ALA A 183 -33.27 -2.09 -10.79
CA ALA A 183 -32.62 -3.03 -9.87
C ALA A 183 -31.17 -3.32 -10.29
N SER A 184 -30.90 -3.52 -11.58
CA SER A 184 -29.53 -3.75 -12.06
C SER A 184 -28.61 -2.55 -11.83
N TYR A 185 -29.12 -1.31 -11.99
CA TYR A 185 -28.38 -0.09 -11.71
C TYR A 185 -28.11 0.09 -10.23
N VAL A 186 -29.11 -0.13 -9.38
CA VAL A 186 -28.99 -0.10 -7.93
C VAL A 186 -27.95 -1.11 -7.46
N VAL A 187 -27.97 -2.33 -7.99
CA VAL A 187 -26.98 -3.37 -7.66
C VAL A 187 -25.58 -2.96 -8.12
N ALA A 188 -25.45 -2.36 -9.30
CA ALA A 188 -24.18 -1.82 -9.77
C ALA A 188 -23.64 -0.74 -8.81
N LEU A 189 -24.50 0.14 -8.29
CA LEU A 189 -24.16 1.17 -7.29
C LEU A 189 -23.84 0.56 -5.91
N VAL A 190 -24.55 -0.49 -5.49
CA VAL A 190 -24.26 -1.23 -4.25
C VAL A 190 -22.90 -1.90 -4.36
N VAL A 191 -22.63 -2.67 -5.41
CA VAL A 191 -21.33 -3.32 -5.65
C VAL A 191 -20.20 -2.30 -5.80
N LEU A 192 -20.50 -1.12 -6.36
CA LEU A 192 -19.55 -0.01 -6.39
C LEU A 192 -19.18 0.47 -4.97
N GLY A 193 -20.16 0.54 -4.06
CA GLY A 193 -20.03 1.04 -2.69
C GLY A 193 -19.72 0.00 -1.60
N THR A 194 -19.90 -1.31 -1.82
CA THR A 194 -19.64 -2.37 -0.83
C THR A 194 -18.20 -2.87 -0.81
N ILE A 195 -17.38 -2.53 -1.82
CA ILE A 195 -15.94 -2.80 -1.78
C ILE A 195 -15.25 -1.66 -1.02
N ALA A 196 -15.22 -1.85 0.29
CA ALA A 196 -14.46 -1.16 1.33
C ALA A 196 -14.59 0.38 1.36
N PRO A 197 -14.92 1.00 2.51
CA PRO A 197 -14.36 2.32 2.78
C PRO A 197 -12.82 2.21 2.59
N PRO A 198 -12.10 3.25 2.16
CA PRO A 198 -10.69 3.30 2.51
C PRO A 198 -10.63 2.98 4.00
N SER A 199 -9.81 2.00 4.36
CA SER A 199 -9.69 1.52 5.72
C SER A 199 -9.66 2.70 6.70
N SER A 200 -10.09 2.46 7.93
CA SER A 200 -9.98 3.40 9.05
C SER A 200 -8.53 3.81 9.39
N ALA A 201 -7.55 3.59 8.50
CA ALA A 201 -6.33 4.34 8.44
C ALA A 201 -6.25 5.04 7.08
N HIS A 202 -6.51 6.35 7.10
CA HIS A 202 -5.97 7.44 6.27
C HIS A 202 -7.14 8.37 5.93
N ARG A 203 -7.60 9.15 6.94
CA ARG A 203 -7.96 10.53 6.61
C ARG A 203 -6.80 11.03 5.77
N ILE A 204 -7.05 11.42 4.52
CA ILE A 204 -6.03 12.08 3.69
C ILE A 204 -5.57 13.25 4.54
N ALA A 205 -4.45 13.08 5.24
CA ALA A 205 -3.77 14.20 5.86
C ALA A 205 -3.45 15.08 4.67
N LEU A 206 -3.95 16.32 4.70
CA LEU A 206 -3.57 17.33 3.72
C LEU A 206 -2.06 17.19 3.51
N PRO A 207 -1.58 17.09 2.25
CA PRO A 207 -0.19 16.79 1.98
C PRO A 207 0.68 17.75 2.78
N LEU A 208 1.47 17.20 3.71
CA LEU A 208 2.28 17.99 4.61
C LEU A 208 3.65 18.13 3.99
N ALA A 209 4.16 19.35 3.84
CA ALA A 209 5.52 19.66 3.38
C ALA A 209 6.58 19.20 4.41
N LEU A 210 6.52 17.92 4.79
CA LEU A 210 7.27 17.25 5.83
C LEU A 210 8.77 17.31 5.56
N GLY A 211 9.16 17.18 4.29
CA GLY A 211 10.55 17.30 3.85
C GLY A 211 11.10 18.70 4.12
N THR A 212 10.38 19.72 3.66
CA THR A 212 10.77 21.12 3.87
C THR A 212 10.84 21.44 5.36
N GLU A 213 9.84 21.02 6.14
CA GLU A 213 9.81 21.27 7.58
C GLU A 213 10.93 20.56 8.33
N ALA A 214 11.20 19.28 7.98
CA ALA A 214 12.31 18.54 8.56
C ALA A 214 13.66 19.20 8.28
N ARG A 215 13.89 19.68 7.05
CA ARG A 215 15.12 20.41 6.68
C ARG A 215 15.21 21.77 7.39
N ARG A 216 14.12 22.52 7.46
CA ARG A 216 14.04 23.80 8.19
C ARG A 216 14.46 23.63 9.65
N ILE A 217 13.83 22.69 10.36
CA ILE A 217 14.15 22.39 11.77
C ILE A 217 15.59 21.90 11.89
N TYR A 218 16.02 20.98 11.02
CA TYR A 218 17.38 20.44 11.05
C TYR A 218 18.44 21.54 10.95
N GLN A 219 18.24 22.55 10.08
CA GLN A 219 19.15 23.68 9.93
C GLN A 219 19.03 24.69 11.07
N GLN A 220 17.82 25.17 11.37
CA GLN A 220 17.63 26.23 12.38
C GLN A 220 17.98 25.77 13.79
N ALA A 221 17.65 24.51 14.14
CA ALA A 221 18.00 23.92 15.43
C ALA A 221 19.44 23.35 15.47
N ARG A 222 20.21 23.46 14.38
CA ARG A 222 21.61 23.01 14.27
C ARG A 222 21.79 21.54 14.68
N LEU A 223 20.94 20.67 14.15
CA LEU A 223 20.84 19.26 14.58
C LEU A 223 21.94 18.34 14.04
N PHE A 224 22.90 18.87 13.27
CA PHE A 224 24.03 18.09 12.77
C PHE A 224 24.83 17.49 13.93
N ARG A 225 24.97 16.16 13.94
CA ARG A 225 25.76 15.43 14.95
C ARG A 225 26.99 14.75 14.38
N SER A 226 26.87 14.19 13.18
CA SER A 226 27.95 13.42 12.58
C SER A 226 27.76 13.32 11.08
N ALA A 227 28.85 13.43 10.34
CA ALA A 227 28.93 13.24 8.89
C ALA A 227 28.73 11.76 8.50
N ARG A 228 27.51 11.25 8.64
CA ARG A 228 27.16 9.86 8.23
C ARG A 228 26.81 9.79 6.75
N TYR A 229 26.26 10.85 6.19
CA TYR A 229 25.87 10.91 4.79
C TYR A 229 26.02 12.33 4.18
N PRO A 230 26.77 12.51 3.09
CA PRO A 230 27.59 11.50 2.43
C PRO A 230 28.77 11.07 3.33
N PRO A 231 29.36 9.89 3.12
CA PRO A 231 30.42 9.34 3.98
C PRO A 231 31.79 10.01 3.71
N THR A 232 31.82 11.33 3.61
CA THR A 232 33.03 12.12 3.42
C THR A 232 32.96 13.37 4.30
N ARG A 233 34.00 13.59 5.11
CA ARG A 233 34.08 14.77 6.00
C ARG A 233 34.25 16.07 5.20
N LEU A 234 34.85 16.00 4.02
CA LEU A 234 35.08 17.16 3.14
C LEU A 234 33.76 17.82 2.71
N ALA A 235 32.68 17.05 2.56
CA ALA A 235 31.36 17.57 2.20
C ALA A 235 30.73 18.48 3.27
N PHE A 236 31.33 18.57 4.47
CA PHE A 236 30.83 19.36 5.58
C PHE A 236 31.74 20.54 5.96
N LEU A 237 32.85 20.75 5.22
CA LEU A 237 33.71 21.91 5.43
C LEU A 237 33.03 23.19 4.92
N PRO A 238 32.94 24.26 5.74
CA PRO A 238 32.41 25.56 5.31
C PRO A 238 33.13 26.09 4.06
N GLY A 239 32.39 26.70 3.12
CA GLY A 239 32.93 27.19 1.85
C GLY A 239 33.13 26.10 0.78
N LEU A 240 33.72 24.97 1.14
CA LEU A 240 33.97 23.85 0.21
C LEU A 240 32.68 23.07 -0.11
N ARG A 241 31.73 23.00 0.82
CA ARG A 241 30.45 22.29 0.65
C ARG A 241 29.72 22.72 -0.63
N SER A 242 29.59 24.03 -0.87
CA SER A 242 28.84 24.53 -2.04
C SER A 242 29.51 24.16 -3.36
N LEU A 243 30.84 24.22 -3.42
CA LEU A 243 31.61 23.80 -4.60
C LEU A 243 31.47 22.29 -4.84
N LEU A 244 31.55 21.48 -3.78
CA LEU A 244 31.35 20.03 -3.88
C LEU A 244 29.93 19.67 -4.32
N LEU A 245 28.91 20.34 -3.78
CA LEU A 245 27.52 20.13 -4.19
C LEU A 245 27.28 20.53 -5.65
N ALA A 246 27.85 21.63 -6.12
CA ALA A 246 27.80 22.02 -7.53
C ALA A 246 28.49 20.99 -8.42
N ALA A 247 29.68 20.51 -8.02
CA ALA A 247 30.40 19.44 -8.73
C ALA A 247 29.59 18.14 -8.78
N VAL A 248 28.92 17.76 -7.68
CA VAL A 248 28.01 16.61 -7.64
C VAL A 248 26.82 16.80 -8.57
N CYS A 249 26.21 17.99 -8.62
CA CYS A 249 25.11 18.27 -9.57
C CYS A 249 25.57 18.10 -11.02
N LEU A 250 26.73 18.66 -11.38
CA LEU A 250 27.31 18.51 -12.72
C LEU A 250 27.63 17.05 -13.05
N TRP A 251 28.26 16.33 -12.11
CA TRP A 251 28.57 14.91 -12.25
C TRP A 251 27.31 14.07 -12.44
N LEU A 252 26.24 14.32 -11.67
CA LEU A 252 24.97 13.59 -11.82
C LEU A 252 24.30 13.87 -13.17
N VAL A 253 24.31 15.12 -13.64
CA VAL A 253 23.78 15.46 -14.98
C VAL A 253 24.60 14.79 -16.08
N ALA A 254 25.93 14.74 -15.95
CA ALA A 254 26.79 14.07 -16.92
C ALA A 254 26.59 12.55 -16.94
N THR A 255 26.43 11.93 -15.78
CA THR A 255 26.37 10.46 -15.64
C THR A 255 24.96 9.87 -15.80
N VAL A 256 23.95 10.50 -15.19
CA VAL A 256 22.56 10.01 -15.14
C VAL A 256 21.66 10.83 -16.07
N GLY A 257 21.99 12.08 -16.34
CA GLY A 257 21.14 12.97 -17.12
C GLY A 257 20.80 12.49 -18.53
N PRO A 258 21.71 11.86 -19.31
CA PRO A 258 21.38 11.28 -20.61
C PRO A 258 20.35 10.16 -20.54
N LEU A 259 20.37 9.35 -19.47
CA LEU A 259 19.36 8.31 -19.22
C LEU A 259 17.99 8.96 -19.00
N VAL A 260 17.92 9.95 -18.11
CA VAL A 260 16.66 10.66 -17.80
C VAL A 260 16.12 11.45 -18.99
N ARG A 261 16.99 12.07 -19.78
CA ARG A 261 16.58 12.79 -20.99
C ARG A 261 15.86 11.86 -21.97
N ARG A 262 16.35 10.63 -22.12
CA ARG A 262 15.73 9.61 -22.98
C ARG A 262 14.38 9.12 -22.46
N SER A 263 14.18 9.06 -21.15
CA SER A 263 12.96 8.50 -20.54
C SER A 263 11.87 9.52 -20.15
N SER A 264 12.21 10.81 -20.01
CA SER A 264 11.28 11.85 -19.51
C SER A 264 11.17 13.10 -20.40
N ALA A 265 11.86 13.14 -21.54
CA ALA A 265 12.00 14.30 -22.44
C ALA A 265 12.60 15.56 -21.79
N LYS A 266 12.98 15.53 -20.51
CA LYS A 266 13.56 16.68 -19.80
C LYS A 266 15.00 16.95 -20.24
N SER A 267 15.26 18.15 -20.72
CA SER A 267 16.59 18.55 -21.21
C SER A 267 17.64 18.54 -20.09
N LEU A 268 18.92 18.33 -20.44
CA LEU A 268 20.02 18.35 -19.46
C LEU A 268 20.12 19.70 -18.74
N ARG A 269 19.86 20.81 -19.45
CA ARG A 269 19.84 22.16 -18.85
C ARG A 269 18.72 22.31 -17.82
N ALA A 270 17.52 21.80 -18.12
CA ALA A 270 16.41 21.83 -17.17
C ALA A 270 16.70 20.95 -15.94
N GLN A 271 17.30 19.77 -16.14
CA GLN A 271 17.74 18.91 -15.04
C GLN A 271 18.78 19.60 -14.15
N LEU A 272 19.78 20.26 -14.74
CA LEU A 272 20.78 21.03 -13.99
C LEU A 272 20.13 22.20 -13.24
N GLY A 273 19.23 22.94 -13.89
CA GLY A 273 18.49 24.04 -13.25
C GLY A 273 17.72 23.57 -12.02
N ASP A 274 17.00 22.46 -12.11
CA ASP A 274 16.27 21.91 -10.96
C ASP A 274 17.19 21.43 -9.85
N LEU A 275 18.28 20.73 -10.18
CA LEU A 275 19.27 20.31 -9.19
C LEU A 275 19.87 21.49 -8.45
N LEU A 276 20.28 22.54 -9.17
CA LEU A 276 20.86 23.73 -8.55
C LEU A 276 19.85 24.42 -7.63
N VAL A 277 18.60 24.60 -8.08
CA VAL A 277 17.60 25.25 -7.22
C VAL A 277 17.27 24.40 -6.00
N LEU A 278 16.97 23.10 -6.19
CA LEU A 278 16.63 22.22 -5.08
C LEU A 278 17.79 22.11 -4.06
N THR A 279 19.03 22.00 -4.55
CA THR A 279 20.21 21.82 -3.67
C THR A 279 20.54 23.09 -2.90
N PHE A 280 20.55 24.26 -3.55
CA PHE A 280 21.02 25.50 -2.93
C PHE A 280 19.93 26.32 -2.26
N ARG A 281 18.69 26.26 -2.75
CA ARG A 281 17.56 26.99 -2.15
C ARG A 281 16.85 26.15 -1.09
N ASP A 282 16.62 24.88 -1.38
CA ASP A 282 15.74 24.01 -0.58
C ASP A 282 16.53 22.99 0.29
N ASP A 283 17.87 23.10 0.28
CA ASP A 283 18.84 22.21 0.95
C ASP A 283 18.57 20.71 0.68
N PHE A 284 18.10 20.43 -0.53
CA PHE A 284 17.69 19.09 -0.95
C PHE A 284 18.90 18.26 -1.41
N ASP A 285 18.87 16.96 -1.11
CA ASP A 285 19.91 16.03 -1.54
C ASP A 285 19.89 15.84 -3.07
N PRO A 286 20.96 16.20 -3.80
CA PRO A 286 21.00 16.10 -5.26
C PRO A 286 20.87 14.66 -5.77
N LEU A 287 21.29 13.66 -5.00
CA LEU A 287 21.11 12.25 -5.36
C LEU A 287 19.62 11.84 -5.33
N ALA A 288 18.86 12.40 -4.38
CA ALA A 288 17.45 12.12 -4.24
C ALA A 288 16.63 12.64 -5.44
N TYR A 289 17.06 13.70 -6.13
CA TYR A 289 16.37 14.19 -7.34
C TYR A 289 16.18 13.10 -8.40
N TYR A 290 17.24 12.33 -8.70
CA TYR A 290 17.18 11.24 -9.68
C TYR A 290 16.50 9.99 -9.11
N LEU A 291 16.85 9.59 -7.89
CA LEU A 291 16.31 8.37 -7.29
C LEU A 291 14.82 8.48 -6.96
N GLN A 292 14.31 9.67 -6.62
CA GLN A 292 12.90 9.93 -6.36
C GLN A 292 12.13 10.36 -7.61
N GLU A 293 12.76 10.31 -8.78
CA GLU A 293 12.10 10.59 -10.06
C GLU A 293 11.51 12.02 -10.16
N LEU A 294 12.07 12.98 -9.41
CA LEU A 294 11.60 14.39 -9.36
C LEU A 294 11.84 15.15 -10.66
N TYR A 295 12.56 14.53 -11.61
CA TYR A 295 12.66 15.03 -12.97
C TYR A 295 11.34 14.94 -13.74
N ARG A 296 10.34 14.18 -13.28
CA ARG A 296 9.01 14.13 -13.91
C ARG A 296 8.29 15.48 -13.84
N VAL A 297 7.24 15.62 -14.65
CA VAL A 297 6.39 16.82 -14.68
C VAL A 297 5.83 17.08 -13.26
N GLY A 298 5.99 18.30 -12.76
CA GLY A 298 5.59 18.69 -11.40
C GLY A 298 6.48 18.15 -10.27
N GLY A 299 7.52 17.37 -10.56
CA GLY A 299 8.33 16.69 -9.54
C GLY A 299 9.17 17.63 -8.67
N ARG A 300 9.45 18.86 -9.12
CA ARG A 300 10.17 19.84 -8.29
C ARG A 300 9.33 20.31 -7.10
N ASP A 301 8.03 20.52 -7.29
CA ASP A 301 7.12 20.91 -6.21
C ASP A 301 6.91 19.75 -5.23
N GLU A 302 7.02 18.51 -5.73
CA GLU A 302 6.94 17.32 -4.89
C GLU A 302 8.10 17.21 -3.88
N ALA A 303 9.25 17.82 -4.13
CA ALA A 303 10.43 17.76 -3.26
C ALA A 303 10.15 18.19 -1.81
N ALA A 304 9.14 19.04 -1.61
CA ALA A 304 8.70 19.48 -0.28
C ALA A 304 8.16 18.33 0.58
N PHE A 305 7.64 17.26 -0.03
CA PHE A 305 7.07 16.10 0.64
C PHE A 305 8.10 14.99 0.90
N TYR A 306 9.30 15.06 0.32
CA TYR A 306 10.33 14.03 0.46
C TYR A 306 11.30 14.33 1.60
N LEU A 307 11.54 13.33 2.45
CA LEU A 307 12.70 13.32 3.34
C LEU A 307 13.94 12.84 2.60
N THR A 308 15.10 13.39 2.93
CA THR A 308 16.38 13.00 2.35
C THR A 308 17.29 12.35 3.39
N ARG A 309 18.36 11.69 2.91
CA ARG A 309 19.37 11.13 3.81
C ARG A 309 20.15 12.23 4.54
N HIS A 310 20.21 13.44 3.99
CA HIS A 310 21.00 14.53 4.57
C HIS A 310 20.55 14.86 5.99
N GLU A 311 19.31 15.25 6.20
CA GLU A 311 18.78 15.58 7.53
C GLU A 311 18.60 14.32 8.40
N THR A 312 18.11 13.22 7.81
CA THR A 312 17.73 12.02 8.58
C THR A 312 18.92 11.23 9.12
N LYS A 313 20.01 11.11 8.34
CA LYS A 313 21.20 10.33 8.73
C LYS A 313 22.20 11.14 9.54
N ASN A 314 22.26 12.46 9.37
CA ASN A 314 23.27 13.28 10.04
C ASN A 314 22.87 13.81 11.42
N GLY A 315 21.61 13.64 11.83
CA GLY A 315 21.25 13.95 13.21
C GLY A 315 19.76 13.88 13.55
N LEU A 316 18.87 14.25 12.63
CA LEU A 316 17.44 14.48 12.93
C LEU A 316 16.79 13.30 13.68
N LEU A 317 16.86 12.09 13.13
CA LEU A 317 16.27 10.90 13.77
C LEU A 317 16.93 10.57 15.12
N SER A 318 18.23 10.83 15.26
CA SER A 318 18.95 10.61 16.51
C SER A 318 18.52 11.61 17.59
N VAL A 319 18.22 12.85 17.24
CA VAL A 319 17.73 13.85 18.18
C VAL A 319 16.29 13.53 18.56
N LEU A 320 15.43 13.22 17.59
CA LEU A 320 14.04 12.82 17.84
C LEU A 320 13.94 11.67 18.85
N ASN A 321 14.76 10.64 18.68
CA ASN A 321 14.80 9.52 19.61
C ASN A 321 15.26 9.94 21.02
N ARG A 322 16.17 10.91 21.16
CA ARG A 322 16.68 11.39 22.47
C ARG A 322 15.69 12.26 23.24
N MET A 323 14.62 12.74 22.60
CA MET A 323 13.53 13.45 23.30
C MET A 323 12.67 12.53 24.17
N ARG A 324 12.88 11.21 24.09
CA ARG A 324 12.15 10.20 24.86
C ARG A 324 13.04 9.59 25.95
N PRO A 325 12.46 8.99 27.01
CA PRO A 325 13.23 8.23 27.99
C PRO A 325 14.07 7.16 27.30
N GLN A 326 15.38 7.16 27.52
CA GLN A 326 16.29 6.21 26.89
C GLN A 326 16.32 4.89 27.67
N PRO A 327 16.53 3.75 26.99
CA PRO A 327 16.72 2.47 27.65
C PRO A 327 18.07 2.45 28.39
N ALA A 328 18.23 1.49 29.31
CA ALA A 328 19.51 1.27 29.99
C ALA A 328 20.65 0.97 29.00
N VAL A 329 20.36 0.24 27.91
CA VAL A 329 21.34 -0.07 26.86
C VAL A 329 21.00 0.70 25.59
N ALA A 330 21.70 1.82 25.35
CA ALA A 330 21.43 2.70 24.21
C ALA A 330 21.55 2.01 22.82
N THR A 331 22.29 0.91 22.76
CA THR A 331 22.55 0.11 21.54
C THR A 331 21.63 -1.10 21.39
N GLU A 332 20.58 -1.26 22.21
CA GLU A 332 19.77 -2.50 22.27
C GLU A 332 19.19 -2.97 20.93
N MET A 333 18.93 -2.08 19.97
CA MET A 333 18.47 -2.45 18.62
C MET A 333 19.60 -2.71 17.63
N MET A 334 20.80 -2.18 17.89
CA MET A 334 21.97 -2.34 17.02
C MET A 334 22.81 -3.57 17.41
N ASP A 335 22.72 -3.97 18.67
CA ASP A 335 23.37 -5.15 19.21
C ASP A 335 22.43 -6.34 19.11
N LYS A 336 22.77 -7.31 18.25
CA LYS A 336 21.85 -8.41 17.91
C LYS A 336 21.58 -9.35 19.07
N GLN A 337 22.51 -9.46 20.01
CA GLN A 337 22.32 -10.26 21.22
C GLN A 337 21.31 -9.59 22.15
N VAL A 338 21.50 -8.30 22.44
CA VAL A 338 20.58 -7.54 23.30
C VAL A 338 19.18 -7.49 22.68
N PHE A 339 19.11 -7.31 21.36
CA PHE A 339 17.86 -7.34 20.61
C PHE A 339 17.14 -8.69 20.77
N ALA A 340 17.83 -9.81 20.59
CA ALA A 340 17.25 -11.14 20.71
C ALA A 340 16.72 -11.42 22.12
N VAL A 341 17.49 -11.07 23.16
CA VAL A 341 17.06 -11.22 24.57
C VAL A 341 15.81 -10.40 24.85
N ARG A 342 15.77 -9.14 24.39
CA ARG A 342 14.60 -8.28 24.55
C ARG A 342 13.37 -8.86 23.86
N CYS A 343 13.52 -9.35 22.63
CA CYS A 343 12.43 -9.99 21.89
C CYS A 343 11.90 -11.23 22.62
N GLN A 344 12.78 -12.06 23.18
CA GLN A 344 12.39 -13.23 23.96
C GLN A 344 11.61 -12.86 25.22
N GLN A 345 12.05 -11.85 25.97
CA GLN A 345 11.37 -11.36 27.18
C GLN A 345 9.96 -10.84 26.88
N GLU A 346 9.77 -10.24 25.72
CA GLU A 346 8.50 -9.64 25.28
C GLU A 346 7.63 -10.65 24.49
N GLY A 347 8.05 -11.92 24.38
CA GLY A 347 7.31 -12.95 23.65
C GLY A 347 7.20 -12.70 22.14
N LEU A 348 8.12 -11.93 21.56
CA LEU A 348 8.14 -11.59 20.14
C LEU A 348 8.76 -12.73 19.32
N ALA A 349 8.13 -13.08 18.20
CA ALA A 349 8.68 -14.00 17.22
C ALA A 349 9.91 -13.36 16.54
N ALA A 350 11.10 -13.66 17.06
CA ALA A 350 12.39 -13.23 16.51
C ALA A 350 13.26 -14.45 16.20
N VAL A 351 14.21 -14.27 15.27
CA VAL A 351 15.11 -15.36 14.89
C VAL A 351 15.88 -15.85 16.12
N PRO A 352 15.83 -17.16 16.45
CA PRO A 352 16.47 -17.66 17.65
C PRO A 352 18.00 -17.57 17.51
N THR A 353 18.67 -17.27 18.62
CA THR A 353 20.13 -17.36 18.71
C THR A 353 20.48 -18.68 19.38
N LEU A 354 21.19 -19.56 18.67
CA LEU A 354 21.55 -20.89 19.15
C LEU A 354 22.86 -20.85 19.94
N LEU A 355 23.82 -20.07 19.47
CA LEU A 355 25.16 -19.95 20.05
C LEU A 355 25.70 -18.53 19.86
N ILE A 356 26.50 -18.07 20.82
CA ILE A 356 27.30 -16.85 20.72
C ILE A 356 28.77 -17.23 20.82
N SER A 357 29.60 -16.67 19.93
CA SER A 357 31.06 -16.81 19.97
C SER A 357 31.70 -15.44 20.17
N GLU A 358 32.38 -15.25 21.28
CA GLU A 358 33.09 -14.01 21.61
C GLU A 358 34.28 -14.29 22.53
N HIS A 359 35.38 -13.56 22.36
CA HIS A 359 36.58 -13.68 23.21
C HIS A 359 37.09 -15.13 23.32
N ALA A 360 37.07 -15.86 22.20
CA ALA A 360 37.46 -17.27 22.12
C ALA A 360 36.64 -18.22 23.03
N LYS A 361 35.44 -17.80 23.44
CA LYS A 361 34.47 -18.59 24.22
C LYS A 361 33.19 -18.81 23.43
N LEU A 362 32.66 -20.03 23.53
CA LEU A 362 31.35 -20.39 23.00
C LEU A 362 30.32 -20.40 24.13
N SER A 363 29.22 -19.69 23.95
CA SER A 363 28.08 -19.69 24.87
C SER A 363 26.88 -20.31 24.15
N MET A 364 26.54 -21.55 24.52
CA MET A 364 25.36 -22.24 24.02
C MET A 364 24.11 -21.65 24.65
N LEU A 365 23.18 -21.18 23.82
CA LEU A 365 21.87 -20.64 24.25
C LEU A 365 20.71 -21.61 23.93
N ALA A 366 20.96 -22.59 23.07
CA ALA A 366 20.10 -23.72 22.80
C ALA A 366 20.84 -25.03 23.11
N PRO A 367 20.15 -26.18 23.26
CA PRO A 367 20.83 -27.46 23.39
C PRO A 367 21.58 -27.82 22.10
N ARG A 368 22.59 -28.71 22.20
CA ARG A 368 23.52 -29.01 21.10
C ARG A 368 22.81 -29.54 19.85
N ASP A 369 21.77 -30.35 20.04
CA ASP A 369 20.93 -30.90 18.97
C ASP A 369 20.23 -29.81 18.14
N ALA A 370 19.96 -28.62 18.72
CA ALA A 370 19.41 -27.49 17.98
C ALA A 370 20.37 -26.93 16.92
N LEU A 371 21.67 -27.25 16.99
CA LEU A 371 22.64 -26.92 15.95
C LEU A 371 22.52 -27.82 14.73
N ASP A 372 21.84 -28.98 14.83
CA ASP A 372 21.69 -29.98 13.77
C ASP A 372 20.67 -29.54 12.70
N CYS A 373 20.87 -28.36 12.13
CA CYS A 373 20.11 -27.75 11.05
C CYS A 373 21.03 -26.91 10.14
N ASP A 374 20.53 -26.33 9.05
CA ASP A 374 21.32 -25.34 8.31
C ASP A 374 21.62 -24.14 9.22
N LEU A 375 22.86 -23.67 9.24
CA LEU A 375 23.32 -22.59 10.13
C LEU A 375 23.68 -21.32 9.36
N PHE A 376 23.31 -20.19 9.94
CA PHE A 376 23.67 -18.86 9.51
C PHE A 376 24.41 -18.13 10.63
N CYS A 377 25.67 -17.78 10.39
CA CYS A 377 26.50 -17.07 11.35
C CYS A 377 26.70 -15.63 10.90
N LYS A 378 26.57 -14.67 11.81
CA LYS A 378 26.80 -13.26 11.51
C LYS A 378 27.45 -12.52 12.68
N PRO A 379 28.22 -11.45 12.43
CA PRO A 379 28.73 -10.59 13.49
C PRO A 379 27.60 -9.98 14.34
N ILE A 380 27.80 -9.96 15.67
CA ILE A 380 26.88 -9.31 16.62
C ILE A 380 26.66 -7.86 16.19
N ARG A 381 27.76 -7.16 15.91
CA ARG A 381 27.77 -5.78 15.40
C ARG A 381 28.23 -5.78 13.95
N GLY A 382 27.48 -5.10 13.09
CA GLY A 382 27.80 -5.03 11.67
C GLY A 382 26.60 -4.64 10.82
N ARG A 383 26.85 -4.35 9.54
CA ARG A 383 25.83 -3.94 8.57
C ARG A 383 26.06 -4.62 7.22
N GLY A 384 24.97 -4.87 6.49
CA GLY A 384 25.04 -5.24 5.07
C GLY A 384 25.65 -6.61 4.77
N ALA A 385 25.44 -7.59 5.65
CA ALA A 385 25.88 -8.98 5.50
C ALA A 385 27.41 -9.21 5.37
N ARG A 386 28.25 -8.22 5.67
CA ARG A 386 29.70 -8.44 5.71
C ARG A 386 30.07 -9.38 6.86
N GLY A 387 30.90 -10.39 6.55
CA GLY A 387 31.38 -11.37 7.52
C GLY A 387 30.36 -12.46 7.90
N THR A 388 29.30 -12.63 7.10
CA THR A 388 28.35 -13.74 7.31
C THR A 388 28.93 -15.05 6.79
N LEU A 389 28.63 -16.15 7.49
CA LEU A 389 29.00 -17.51 7.11
C LEU A 389 27.74 -18.36 7.04
N MET A 390 27.75 -19.35 6.15
CA MET A 390 26.65 -20.29 5.95
C MET A 390 27.20 -21.71 5.96
N PHE A 391 26.48 -22.59 6.65
CA PHE A 391 26.80 -24.00 6.75
C PHE A 391 25.53 -24.80 6.46
N GLN A 392 25.53 -25.57 5.38
CA GLN A 392 24.41 -26.43 5.01
C GLN A 392 24.57 -27.78 5.72
N ARG A 393 23.54 -28.26 6.41
CA ARG A 393 23.58 -29.59 7.01
C ARG A 393 23.48 -30.66 5.92
N ILE A 394 24.39 -31.64 5.96
CA ILE A 394 24.42 -32.75 4.99
C ILE A 394 24.18 -34.12 5.66
N ALA A 395 24.47 -34.25 6.95
CA ALA A 395 24.16 -35.41 7.80
C ALA A 395 24.13 -34.96 9.27
N PRO A 396 23.72 -35.81 10.24
CA PRO A 396 23.77 -35.47 11.66
C PRO A 396 25.18 -34.98 12.07
N GLU A 397 25.23 -33.79 12.67
CA GLU A 397 26.47 -33.11 13.08
C GLU A 397 27.51 -32.93 11.95
N ARG A 398 27.09 -32.92 10.68
CA ARG A 398 27.97 -32.68 9.52
C ARG A 398 27.41 -31.61 8.62
N TYR A 399 28.28 -30.69 8.21
CA TYR A 399 27.94 -29.51 7.45
C TYR A 399 28.85 -29.34 6.24
N ARG A 400 28.35 -28.58 5.26
CA ARG A 400 29.11 -28.10 4.10
C ARG A 400 29.18 -26.57 4.16
N SER A 401 30.37 -26.00 4.13
CA SER A 401 30.55 -24.55 4.03
C SER A 401 30.35 -24.02 2.60
N ALA A 402 30.24 -22.70 2.46
CA ALA A 402 30.02 -22.05 1.17
C ALA A 402 31.11 -22.31 0.10
N ASP A 403 32.32 -22.68 0.52
CA ASP A 403 33.44 -23.10 -0.34
C ASP A 403 33.38 -24.59 -0.74
N GLY A 404 32.37 -25.33 -0.28
CA GLY A 404 32.17 -26.75 -0.54
C GLY A 404 32.88 -27.69 0.43
N ALA A 405 33.66 -27.18 1.39
CA ALA A 405 34.34 -28.02 2.37
C ALA A 405 33.34 -28.67 3.34
N GLU A 406 33.55 -29.95 3.64
CA GLU A 406 32.77 -30.67 4.64
C GLU A 406 33.44 -30.58 6.01
N ILE A 407 32.65 -30.34 7.04
CA ILE A 407 33.10 -30.09 8.42
C ILE A 407 32.13 -30.73 9.41
N ASP A 408 32.64 -31.40 10.44
CA ASP A 408 31.81 -31.88 11.55
C ASP A 408 31.49 -30.75 12.54
N LEU A 409 30.56 -31.00 13.47
CA LEU A 409 30.11 -30.00 14.42
C LEU A 409 31.24 -29.53 15.34
N ASP A 410 32.10 -30.42 15.84
CA ASP A 410 33.16 -30.04 16.78
C ASP A 410 34.22 -29.15 16.10
N ALA A 411 34.64 -29.50 14.87
CA ALA A 411 35.52 -28.67 14.07
C ALA A 411 34.88 -27.33 13.69
N LEU A 412 33.56 -27.31 13.42
CA LEU A 412 32.81 -26.08 13.17
C LEU A 412 32.79 -25.18 14.41
N LEU A 413 32.51 -25.74 15.59
CA LEU A 413 32.51 -25.01 16.85
C LEU A 413 33.90 -24.40 17.14
N GLU A 414 34.97 -25.16 16.92
CA GLU A 414 36.33 -24.67 17.07
C GLU A 414 36.65 -23.53 16.08
N ARG A 415 36.23 -23.67 14.81
CA ARG A 415 36.36 -22.60 13.81
C ARG A 415 35.63 -21.33 14.25
N LEU A 416 34.40 -21.45 14.74
CA LEU A 416 33.62 -20.32 15.24
C LEU A 416 34.25 -19.69 16.48
N ARG A 417 34.85 -20.49 17.37
CA ARG A 417 35.59 -20.03 18.55
C ARG A 417 36.79 -19.17 18.15
N VAL A 418 37.58 -19.64 17.17
CA VAL A 418 38.73 -18.91 16.63
C VAL A 418 38.29 -17.57 16.03
N ILE A 419 37.25 -17.55 15.19
CA ILE A 419 36.75 -16.32 14.59
C ILE A 419 36.23 -15.33 15.66
N GLY A 420 35.56 -15.86 16.70
CA GLY A 420 35.09 -15.09 17.85
C GLY A 420 36.17 -14.31 18.61
N THR A 421 37.45 -14.63 18.38
CA THR A 421 38.59 -13.88 18.92
C THR A 421 38.74 -12.51 18.26
N THR A 422 38.45 -12.40 16.96
CA THR A 422 38.61 -11.14 16.20
C THR A 422 37.29 -10.41 16.00
N ALA A 423 36.18 -11.15 15.88
CA ALA A 423 34.85 -10.59 15.68
C ALA A 423 33.79 -11.41 16.42
N PRO A 424 33.07 -10.84 17.40
CA PRO A 424 31.96 -11.51 18.05
C PRO A 424 30.86 -11.92 17.06
N LEU A 425 30.43 -13.18 17.13
CA LEU A 425 29.45 -13.79 16.24
C LEU A 425 28.23 -14.30 16.99
N ILE A 426 27.08 -14.31 16.31
CA ILE A 426 25.94 -15.13 16.66
C ILE A 426 25.73 -16.21 15.61
N VAL A 427 25.26 -17.37 16.07
CA VAL A 427 24.81 -18.50 15.25
C VAL A 427 23.30 -18.62 15.36
N GLN A 428 22.64 -18.70 14.22
CA GLN A 428 21.19 -18.79 14.09
C GLN A 428 20.85 -19.92 13.12
N PRO A 429 19.65 -20.53 13.21
CA PRO A 429 19.19 -21.39 12.12
C PRO A 429 19.09 -20.55 10.85
N ARG A 430 19.44 -21.14 9.72
CA ARG A 430 19.21 -20.55 8.42
C ARG A 430 17.72 -20.65 8.12
N LEU A 431 17.07 -19.49 8.13
CA LEU A 431 15.66 -19.39 7.78
C LEU A 431 15.45 -19.61 6.29
N VAL A 432 14.28 -20.14 5.92
CA VAL A 432 13.84 -20.31 4.54
C VAL A 432 12.64 -19.41 4.26
N ASN A 433 12.50 -18.97 3.02
CA ASN A 433 11.36 -18.16 2.59
C ASN A 433 10.07 -18.99 2.59
N HIS A 434 8.98 -18.37 3.00
CA HIS A 434 7.64 -18.92 2.83
C HIS A 434 7.30 -19.10 1.34
N PRO A 435 6.51 -20.13 0.96
CA PRO A 435 6.16 -20.40 -0.44
C PRO A 435 5.57 -19.22 -1.21
N GLU A 436 4.88 -18.29 -0.55
CA GLU A 436 4.33 -17.06 -1.16
C GLU A 436 5.38 -16.17 -1.86
N ILE A 437 6.62 -16.19 -1.39
CA ILE A 437 7.71 -15.29 -1.85
C ILE A 437 9.01 -16.03 -2.16
N ALA A 438 9.05 -17.36 -1.97
CA ALA A 438 10.26 -18.15 -2.14
C ALA A 438 10.81 -18.11 -3.57
N ASP A 439 9.95 -17.94 -4.58
CA ASP A 439 10.32 -17.83 -5.99
C ASP A 439 10.94 -16.48 -6.39
N LEU A 440 10.97 -15.51 -5.47
CA LEU A 440 11.58 -14.18 -5.68
C LEU A 440 13.06 -14.13 -5.31
N ALA A 441 13.60 -15.21 -4.76
CA ALA A 441 14.99 -15.38 -4.38
C ALA A 441 15.46 -16.77 -4.77
N ASP A 442 16.77 -16.96 -4.87
CA ASP A 442 17.34 -18.28 -5.13
C ASP A 442 17.78 -18.96 -3.82
N GLN A 443 18.68 -18.32 -3.09
CA GLN A 443 19.19 -18.83 -1.81
C GLN A 443 19.01 -17.84 -0.66
N SER A 444 18.85 -16.54 -0.97
CA SER A 444 18.78 -15.49 0.04
C SER A 444 17.39 -15.39 0.67
N LEU A 445 17.36 -14.90 1.90
CA LEU A 445 16.10 -14.60 2.58
C LEU A 445 15.55 -13.26 2.07
N VAL A 446 14.31 -13.26 1.58
CA VAL A 446 13.59 -12.06 1.18
C VAL A 446 13.19 -11.30 2.44
N ALA A 447 13.53 -10.02 2.51
CA ALA A 447 13.29 -9.21 3.70
C ALA A 447 12.10 -8.26 3.49
N LEU A 448 11.10 -8.34 4.36
CA LEU A 448 10.01 -7.38 4.44
C LEU A 448 10.44 -6.24 5.36
N ARG A 449 10.44 -5.00 4.85
CA ARG A 449 10.62 -3.80 5.66
C ARG A 449 9.26 -3.22 6.05
N VAL A 450 9.01 -3.09 7.34
CA VAL A 450 7.84 -2.33 7.84
C VAL A 450 8.30 -1.10 8.60
N LEU A 451 7.89 0.08 8.16
CA LEU A 451 8.13 1.33 8.87
C LEU A 451 7.01 1.57 9.89
N THR A 452 7.38 1.83 11.13
CA THR A 452 6.46 2.15 12.23
C THR A 452 6.81 3.48 12.87
N CYS A 453 5.80 4.29 13.21
CA CYS A 453 5.98 5.57 13.86
C CYS A 453 5.02 5.73 15.02
N LEU A 454 5.45 6.38 16.10
CA LEU A 454 4.59 6.63 17.26
C LEU A 454 3.55 7.71 16.98
N ASP A 455 2.32 7.49 17.42
CA ASP A 455 1.25 8.48 17.37
C ASP A 455 1.30 9.48 18.54
N SER A 456 0.22 10.25 18.69
CA SER A 456 0.05 11.24 19.74
C SER A 456 0.07 10.70 21.16
N GLU A 457 -0.38 9.46 21.32
CA GLU A 457 -0.48 8.76 22.60
C GLU A 457 0.76 7.87 22.85
N GLY A 458 1.74 7.91 21.93
CA GLY A 458 2.92 7.06 22.00
C GLY A 458 2.66 5.63 21.57
N ARG A 459 1.55 5.34 20.88
CA ARG A 459 1.25 4.02 20.31
C ARG A 459 1.90 3.88 18.93
N PRO A 460 2.53 2.75 18.62
CA PRO A 460 3.13 2.53 17.30
C PRO A 460 2.08 2.28 16.21
N VAL A 461 2.29 2.90 15.06
CA VAL A 461 1.47 2.76 13.86
C VAL A 461 2.35 2.32 12.69
N ALA A 462 1.98 1.23 12.01
CA ALA A 462 2.61 0.82 10.76
C ALA A 462 2.22 1.78 9.63
N THR A 463 3.21 2.30 8.91
CA THR A 463 3.02 3.36 7.89
C THR A 463 3.36 2.88 6.49
N HIS A 464 4.44 2.12 6.31
CA HIS A 464 4.87 1.67 4.99
C HIS A 464 5.38 0.24 5.07
N GLY A 465 5.16 -0.51 4.00
CA GLY A 465 5.66 -1.87 3.79
C GLY A 465 6.47 -1.94 2.51
N LEU A 466 7.60 -2.65 2.53
CA LEU A 466 8.36 -2.97 1.34
C LEU A 466 8.77 -4.43 1.37
N LEU A 467 8.68 -5.11 0.24
CA LEU A 467 9.38 -6.36 0.03
C LEU A 467 10.72 -6.04 -0.64
N ARG A 468 11.83 -6.47 -0.03
CA ARG A 468 13.19 -6.21 -0.49
C ARG A 468 13.86 -7.50 -0.93
N MET A 469 14.40 -7.48 -2.15
CA MET A 469 15.11 -8.58 -2.79
C MET A 469 16.55 -8.12 -3.01
N LEU A 470 17.48 -8.69 -2.25
CA LEU A 470 18.86 -8.20 -2.17
C LEU A 470 19.74 -9.06 -3.07
N GLY A 471 19.90 -8.68 -4.34
CA GLY A 471 20.66 -9.47 -5.31
C GLY A 471 22.13 -9.70 -4.90
N LYS A 472 22.72 -8.78 -4.13
CA LYS A 472 24.07 -8.95 -3.57
C LYS A 472 24.24 -10.11 -2.57
N LEU A 473 23.12 -10.64 -2.04
CA LEU A 473 23.13 -11.79 -1.13
C LEU A 473 22.94 -13.11 -1.88
N GLU A 474 22.74 -13.06 -3.19
CA GLU A 474 22.54 -14.23 -4.03
C GLU A 474 23.86 -14.64 -4.67
N PRO A 475 24.45 -15.79 -4.26
CA PRO A 475 25.78 -16.19 -4.73
C PRO A 475 25.84 -16.36 -6.26
N ARG A 476 24.73 -16.78 -6.87
CA ARG A 476 24.62 -17.03 -8.32
C ARG A 476 24.22 -15.80 -9.12
N TRP A 477 23.72 -14.75 -8.47
CA TRP A 477 23.34 -13.53 -9.18
C TRP A 477 24.58 -12.66 -9.26
N GLN A 478 25.19 -12.56 -10.45
CA GLN A 478 26.37 -11.72 -10.70
C GLN A 478 26.01 -10.22 -10.71
N ARG A 479 25.18 -9.76 -9.77
CA ARG A 479 24.69 -8.37 -9.66
C ARG A 479 24.67 -7.92 -8.22
N GLN A 480 24.93 -6.63 -8.03
CA GLN A 480 24.98 -6.01 -6.71
C GLN A 480 23.71 -5.20 -6.40
N ASP A 481 22.70 -5.25 -7.26
CA ASP A 481 21.49 -4.43 -7.15
C ASP A 481 20.61 -4.88 -6.00
N GLU A 482 19.97 -3.92 -5.35
CA GLU A 482 18.83 -4.21 -4.48
C GLU A 482 17.55 -3.79 -5.20
N TYR A 483 16.58 -4.69 -5.19
CA TYR A 483 15.25 -4.45 -5.70
C TYR A 483 14.27 -4.33 -4.54
N ALA A 484 13.27 -3.47 -4.69
CA ALA A 484 12.17 -3.41 -3.76
C ALA A 484 10.86 -3.10 -4.47
N CYS A 485 9.76 -3.61 -3.93
CA CYS A 485 8.41 -3.20 -4.30
C CYS A 485 7.66 -2.70 -3.05
N PRO A 486 6.80 -1.68 -3.20
CA PRO A 486 5.97 -1.23 -2.10
C PRO A 486 4.87 -2.27 -1.84
N ILE A 487 4.43 -2.35 -0.59
CA ILE A 487 3.29 -3.17 -0.16
C ILE A 487 2.15 -2.22 0.16
N GLU A 488 1.01 -2.39 -0.49
CA GLU A 488 -0.18 -1.62 -0.16
C GLU A 488 -0.65 -1.99 1.25
N MET A 489 -0.84 -0.98 2.10
CA MET A 489 -0.93 -1.17 3.55
C MET A 489 -2.17 -1.95 3.98
N ASP A 490 -3.26 -1.86 3.24
CA ASP A 490 -4.52 -2.53 3.61
C ASP A 490 -4.61 -3.94 3.05
N SER A 491 -4.40 -4.07 1.75
CA SER A 491 -4.57 -5.32 1.01
C SER A 491 -3.36 -6.24 1.05
N GLY A 492 -2.15 -5.72 1.32
CA GLY A 492 -0.92 -6.48 1.15
C GLY A 492 -0.50 -6.67 -0.31
N GLN A 493 -1.11 -5.94 -1.25
CA GLN A 493 -0.77 -6.02 -2.67
C GLN A 493 0.61 -5.43 -2.95
N LEU A 494 1.44 -6.17 -3.68
CA LEU A 494 2.76 -5.75 -4.13
C LEU A 494 2.64 -4.82 -5.34
N GLY A 495 3.35 -3.70 -5.30
CA GLY A 495 3.45 -2.75 -6.40
C GLY A 495 4.57 -3.05 -7.39
N LEU A 496 4.95 -2.04 -8.15
CA LEU A 496 6.04 -2.12 -9.12
C LEU A 496 7.40 -2.22 -8.40
N ILE A 497 8.31 -3.00 -8.99
CA ILE A 497 9.67 -3.15 -8.52
C ILE A 497 10.52 -1.97 -9.00
N VAL A 498 11.36 -1.45 -8.12
CA VAL A 498 12.41 -0.46 -8.41
C VAL A 498 13.77 -1.00 -7.96
N SER A 499 14.83 -0.61 -8.66
CA SER A 499 16.22 -0.82 -8.23
C SER A 499 16.72 0.37 -7.39
N ASP A 500 17.63 0.13 -6.46
CA ASP A 500 18.38 1.16 -5.72
C ASP A 500 19.47 1.87 -6.55
N ARG A 501 19.75 1.41 -7.78
CA ARG A 501 20.79 1.96 -8.65
C ARG A 501 20.36 3.19 -9.43
N LEU A 502 21.23 4.19 -9.49
CA LEU A 502 21.06 5.39 -10.33
C LEU A 502 20.91 5.06 -11.82
N GLY A 503 21.67 4.08 -12.34
CA GLY A 503 21.57 3.63 -13.73
C GLY A 503 20.22 3.00 -14.09
N GLN A 504 19.40 2.68 -13.08
CA GLN A 504 18.05 2.13 -13.23
C GLN A 504 17.00 3.09 -12.63
N CYS A 505 17.36 4.36 -12.41
CA CYS A 505 16.48 5.32 -11.72
C CYS A 505 15.14 5.58 -12.42
N SER A 506 15.09 5.43 -13.76
CA SER A 506 13.90 5.65 -14.58
C SER A 506 13.13 4.39 -14.96
N VAL A 507 13.48 3.24 -14.40
CA VAL A 507 12.88 1.95 -14.75
C VAL A 507 12.10 1.40 -13.55
N ARG A 508 10.89 0.90 -13.85
CA ARG A 508 10.01 0.18 -12.93
C ARG A 508 9.62 -1.13 -13.58
N HIS A 509 9.59 -2.23 -12.83
CA HIS A 509 9.32 -3.56 -13.37
C HIS A 509 8.06 -4.17 -12.76
N THR A 510 7.29 -4.89 -13.57
CA THR A 510 6.20 -5.74 -13.11
C THR A 510 6.69 -7.13 -12.67
N HIS A 511 7.80 -7.59 -13.24
CA HIS A 511 8.44 -8.87 -12.97
C HIS A 511 9.83 -8.67 -12.36
N HIS A 512 10.28 -9.61 -11.55
CA HIS A 512 11.63 -9.63 -11.00
C HIS A 512 12.65 -9.67 -12.14
N PRO A 513 13.58 -8.70 -12.24
CA PRO A 513 14.47 -8.61 -13.41
C PRO A 513 15.41 -9.81 -13.61
N LEU A 514 15.68 -10.56 -12.54
CA LEU A 514 16.56 -11.75 -12.57
C LEU A 514 15.80 -13.09 -12.62
N THR A 515 14.83 -13.33 -11.72
CA THR A 515 14.06 -14.58 -11.72
C THR A 515 12.95 -14.63 -12.77
N GLY A 516 12.56 -13.49 -13.35
CA GLY A 516 11.45 -13.40 -14.30
C GLY A 516 10.06 -13.53 -13.67
N GLN A 517 9.96 -13.77 -12.36
CA GLN A 517 8.68 -13.96 -11.68
C GLN A 517 7.86 -12.68 -11.60
N GLN A 518 6.55 -12.76 -11.87
CA GLN A 518 5.66 -11.60 -11.75
C GLN A 518 5.56 -11.17 -10.29
N VAL A 519 5.87 -9.91 -9.94
CA VAL A 519 5.74 -9.41 -8.56
C VAL A 519 4.54 -8.47 -8.41
N SER A 520 4.41 -7.52 -9.33
CA SER A 520 3.35 -6.52 -9.28
C SER A 520 1.98 -7.18 -9.36
N GLY A 521 1.10 -6.83 -8.42
CA GLY A 521 -0.26 -7.33 -8.32
C GLY A 521 -0.43 -8.54 -7.40
N ARG A 522 0.65 -9.26 -7.03
CA ARG A 522 0.59 -10.33 -6.01
C ARG A 522 0.07 -9.78 -4.69
N VAL A 523 -0.69 -10.58 -3.97
CA VAL A 523 -1.21 -10.21 -2.64
C VAL A 523 -0.56 -11.11 -1.60
N LEU A 524 0.11 -10.51 -0.62
CA LEU A 524 0.70 -11.26 0.49
C LEU A 524 -0.37 -11.59 1.52
N SER A 525 -0.78 -12.85 1.59
CA SER A 525 -1.84 -13.31 2.49
C SER A 525 -1.44 -13.12 3.97
N SER A 526 -0.13 -13.26 4.24
CA SER A 526 0.48 -13.11 5.56
C SER A 526 0.66 -11.65 6.01
N TRP A 527 0.30 -10.66 5.16
CA TRP A 527 0.56 -9.24 5.43
C TRP A 527 -0.04 -8.71 6.75
N PRO A 528 -1.28 -9.05 7.15
CA PRO A 528 -1.83 -8.62 8.45
C PRO A 528 -0.94 -9.04 9.63
N ARG A 529 -0.46 -10.28 9.63
CA ARG A 529 0.41 -10.83 10.70
C ARG A 529 1.80 -10.18 10.71
N ILE A 530 2.32 -9.82 9.54
CA ILE A 530 3.58 -9.06 9.40
C ILE A 530 3.44 -7.65 10.01
N LYS A 531 2.34 -6.95 9.71
CA LYS A 531 2.06 -5.62 10.30
C LYS A 531 1.93 -5.70 11.81
N GLU A 532 1.17 -6.69 12.30
CA GLU A 532 0.98 -6.90 13.73
C GLU A 532 2.31 -7.15 14.45
N LEU A 533 3.17 -8.01 13.90
CA LEU A 533 4.51 -8.26 14.46
C LEU A 533 5.35 -6.98 14.53
N ALA A 534 5.34 -6.15 13.49
CA ALA A 534 6.07 -4.88 13.48
C ALA A 534 5.56 -3.89 14.53
N VAL A 535 4.24 -3.78 14.70
CA VAL A 535 3.61 -2.91 15.70
C VAL A 535 3.92 -3.41 17.11
N SER A 536 3.78 -4.72 17.36
CA SER A 536 4.10 -5.35 18.64
C SER A 536 5.59 -5.21 18.98
N ALA A 537 6.48 -5.37 17.98
CA ALA A 537 7.90 -5.10 18.15
C ALA A 537 8.13 -3.65 18.58
N HIS A 538 7.51 -2.67 17.92
CA HIS A 538 7.72 -1.26 18.29
C HIS A 538 7.20 -0.92 19.69
N ARG A 539 6.16 -1.61 20.20
CA ARG A 539 5.74 -1.46 21.61
C ARG A 539 6.84 -1.84 22.59
N ALA A 540 7.65 -2.83 22.28
CA ALA A 540 8.79 -3.25 23.11
C ALA A 540 9.96 -2.25 23.11
N PHE A 541 9.99 -1.31 22.15
CA PHE A 541 11.03 -0.27 21.99
C PHE A 541 10.42 1.15 21.94
N PRO A 542 9.69 1.60 22.99
CA PRO A 542 8.85 2.82 22.96
C PRO A 542 9.64 4.14 22.97
N HIS A 543 10.96 4.06 23.16
CA HIS A 543 11.89 5.19 23.12
C HIS A 543 12.26 5.59 21.68
N ARG A 544 11.87 4.80 20.67
CA ARG A 544 12.10 5.13 19.26
C ARG A 544 10.87 5.77 18.65
N VAL A 545 11.05 6.92 17.99
CA VAL A 545 9.95 7.61 17.29
C VAL A 545 9.60 6.92 15.98
N LEU A 546 10.61 6.51 15.21
CA LEU A 546 10.48 5.89 13.90
C LEU A 546 11.43 4.69 13.83
N VAL A 547 10.90 3.53 13.45
CA VAL A 547 11.67 2.28 13.30
C VAL A 547 11.35 1.63 11.96
N GLY A 548 12.38 1.11 11.29
CA GLY A 548 12.21 0.16 10.20
C GLY A 548 12.48 -1.26 10.68
N TRP A 549 11.46 -2.10 10.69
CA TRP A 549 11.56 -3.50 11.07
C TRP A 549 11.91 -4.35 9.86
N ASP A 550 12.86 -5.26 10.03
CA ASP A 550 13.19 -6.27 9.03
C ASP A 550 12.58 -7.57 9.49
N ILE A 551 11.66 -8.09 8.68
CA ILE A 551 10.88 -9.29 8.98
C ILE A 551 11.10 -10.28 7.85
N ALA A 552 11.40 -11.52 8.21
CA ALA A 552 11.31 -12.66 7.29
C ALA A 552 9.92 -13.26 7.37
N LEU A 553 9.40 -13.73 6.24
CA LEU A 553 8.23 -14.59 6.22
C LEU A 553 8.72 -16.03 5.99
N THR A 554 8.60 -16.88 7.01
CA THR A 554 8.96 -18.31 6.96
C THR A 554 7.70 -19.17 6.87
N PRO A 555 7.81 -20.47 6.53
CA PRO A 555 6.67 -21.40 6.55
C PRO A 555 5.85 -21.40 7.86
N GLU A 556 6.51 -21.15 9.00
CA GLU A 556 5.90 -21.12 10.33
C GLU A 556 5.25 -19.76 10.67
N GLY A 557 5.60 -18.71 9.92
CA GLY A 557 5.06 -17.37 10.06
C GLY A 557 6.12 -16.27 9.98
N PRO A 558 5.73 -15.02 10.26
CA PRO A 558 6.67 -13.89 10.24
C PRO A 558 7.59 -13.91 11.46
N VAL A 559 8.87 -13.62 11.24
CA VAL A 559 9.93 -13.60 12.25
C VAL A 559 10.76 -12.32 12.13
N LEU A 560 11.00 -11.63 13.25
CA LEU A 560 11.87 -10.45 13.31
C LEU A 560 13.33 -10.82 13.09
N LEU A 561 13.98 -10.12 12.17
CA LEU A 561 15.41 -10.24 11.89
C LEU A 561 16.24 -9.15 12.59
N GLU A 562 15.79 -7.90 12.50
CA GLU A 562 16.43 -6.74 13.11
C GLU A 562 15.47 -5.52 13.19
N GLY A 563 15.79 -4.58 14.07
CA GLY A 563 15.13 -3.28 14.15
C GLY A 563 16.09 -2.14 13.81
N ASN A 564 15.78 -1.35 12.77
CA ASN A 564 16.59 -0.23 12.33
C ASN A 564 16.14 1.09 12.97
N ASN A 565 16.95 1.65 13.88
CA ASN A 565 16.66 2.90 14.61
C ASN A 565 16.90 4.20 13.80
N SER A 566 17.47 4.07 12.60
CA SER A 566 17.64 5.14 11.62
C SER A 566 17.35 4.52 10.26
N PRO A 567 16.09 4.20 9.95
CA PRO A 567 15.74 3.52 8.71
C PRO A 567 16.13 4.36 7.49
N ASP A 568 16.33 3.72 6.34
CA ASP A 568 16.46 4.46 5.10
C ASP A 568 15.13 5.12 4.72
N VAL A 569 15.19 6.37 4.29
CA VAL A 569 14.02 7.12 3.84
C VAL A 569 13.94 7.16 2.31
N MET A 570 15.06 6.97 1.61
CA MET A 570 15.06 7.11 0.15
C MET A 570 14.38 5.94 -0.55
N PHE A 571 14.78 4.70 -0.25
CA PHE A 571 14.28 3.55 -0.98
C PHE A 571 12.78 3.30 -0.81
N PRO A 572 12.18 3.47 0.40
CA PRO A 572 10.73 3.49 0.57
C PRO A 572 10.00 4.48 -0.34
N GLN A 573 10.36 5.77 -0.26
CA GLN A 573 9.72 6.81 -1.05
C GLN A 573 9.87 6.56 -2.57
N ARG A 574 11.01 5.97 -2.98
CA ARG A 574 11.24 5.59 -4.38
C ARG A 574 10.32 4.47 -4.83
N ALA A 575 10.19 3.42 -4.02
CA ALA A 575 9.34 2.28 -4.34
C ALA A 575 7.87 2.68 -4.45
N TYR A 576 7.38 3.47 -3.49
CA TYR A 576 6.03 4.03 -3.53
C TYR A 576 5.86 5.04 -4.68
N GLY A 577 6.92 5.77 -5.04
CA GLY A 577 6.87 6.85 -6.04
C GLY A 577 6.24 8.14 -5.50
N GLU A 578 6.19 8.27 -4.18
CA GLU A 578 5.65 9.42 -3.46
C GLU A 578 6.49 9.72 -2.22
N GLY A 579 6.56 11.00 -1.86
CA GLY A 579 7.24 11.46 -0.66
C GLY A 579 6.44 11.12 0.59
N PHE A 580 7.12 10.87 1.71
CA PHE A 580 6.46 10.52 2.95
C PHE A 580 5.47 11.57 3.46
N GLY A 581 5.61 12.84 3.05
CA GLY A 581 4.67 13.92 3.31
C GLY A 581 3.26 13.71 2.73
N ARG A 582 3.10 12.81 1.76
CA ARG A 582 1.80 12.39 1.19
C ARG A 582 1.26 11.10 1.81
N GLY A 583 2.08 10.37 2.55
CA GLY A 583 1.76 9.08 3.13
C GLY A 583 1.35 9.15 4.61
N PRO A 584 1.06 7.99 5.22
CA PRO A 584 0.64 7.88 6.63
C PRO A 584 1.67 8.37 7.64
N LEU A 585 2.95 8.37 7.25
CA LEU A 585 4.02 8.82 8.13
C LEU A 585 3.94 10.33 8.37
N ALA A 586 3.37 11.10 7.44
CA ALA A 586 3.35 12.55 7.49
C ALA A 586 2.77 13.14 8.78
N PRO A 587 1.50 12.87 9.15
CA PRO A 587 0.91 13.46 10.36
C PRO A 587 1.62 13.02 11.65
N LEU A 588 2.10 11.78 11.68
CA LEU A 588 2.80 11.23 12.84
C LEU A 588 4.15 11.93 13.04
N LEU A 589 4.98 11.96 12.00
CA LEU A 589 6.31 12.54 12.09
C LEU A 589 6.27 14.07 12.20
N ALA A 590 5.34 14.75 11.53
CA ALA A 590 5.16 16.20 11.65
C ALA A 590 4.91 16.64 13.10
N ARG A 591 4.14 15.86 13.87
CA ARG A 591 3.95 16.13 15.30
C ARG A 591 5.24 16.04 16.10
N HIS A 592 6.04 15.00 15.86
CA HIS A 592 7.35 14.85 16.52
C HIS A 592 8.33 15.94 16.14
N LEU A 593 8.31 16.37 14.87
CA LEU A 593 9.06 17.52 14.39
C LEU A 593 8.61 18.82 15.07
N ALA A 594 7.30 19.05 15.21
CA ALA A 594 6.77 20.23 15.91
C ALA A 594 7.17 20.27 17.40
N MET A 595 7.22 19.11 18.08
CA MET A 595 7.73 19.03 19.45
C MET A 595 9.22 19.37 19.53
N LEU A 596 10.00 18.84 18.60
CA LEU A 596 11.43 19.14 18.48
C LEU A 596 11.66 20.63 18.21
N ALA A 597 10.89 21.23 17.31
CA ALA A 597 10.96 22.64 16.96
C ALA A 597 10.73 23.53 18.19
N ARG A 598 9.66 23.24 18.97
CA ARG A 598 9.39 23.93 20.24
C ARG A 598 10.53 23.80 21.26
N GLN A 599 11.11 22.61 21.40
CA GLN A 599 12.23 22.39 22.33
C GLN A 599 13.48 23.19 21.96
N HIS A 600 13.67 23.47 20.67
CA HIS A 600 14.82 24.22 20.16
C HIS A 600 14.51 25.70 19.83
N GLY A 601 13.27 26.16 20.03
CA GLY A 601 12.85 27.53 19.79
C GLY A 601 12.86 27.95 18.31
N VAL A 602 12.51 27.03 17.39
CA VAL A 602 12.51 27.27 15.94
C VAL A 602 11.17 27.10 15.28
#